data_AF-A0A0L0HSH8-F1
#
_entry.id   AF-A0A0L0HSH8-F1
#
_cell.length_a   1.000
_cell.length_b   1.000
_cell.length_c   1.000
_cell.angle_alpha   90.00
_cell.angle_beta   90.00
_cell.angle_gamma   90.00
#
_symmetry.space_group_name_H-M   'P 1'
#
loop_
_entity.id
_entity.type
_entity.pdbx_description
1 polymer ?
#
loop_
_entity_poly.entity_id
_entity_poly.type
_entity_poly.pdbx_seq_one_letter_code
_entity_poly.pdbx_strand_id
1 'polypeptide(L)'
;MSSLCFFGASDTTLLRDMTSPSGSEWIKVGTESEGLIHMKDYLTYEEMGVAALLGLSAPVFFVNAGRRYNRGKLGEDGTFESSGIYTALVGARYEVPGKMEWRHTLAYPDQEPITHPWTMLYDTHSLQEDLDPTLYAPISKSVALHIPSYIRRIRIPLDNLLLDANDRARAQNKRAYVHVVGLGLGVWQICQSQPQWFVRAAAEAIQAYRLPHVGVLNFSWFPENINECGGVKSGQQFRTDKGNDIRIEFSKRDPAQQLEARDQDMLLVASFAWDANSYVGNEFWTGMLTASGDPAAAACSTIGEIMNPDINPFLLDNIWVASE
;
A
#
# COMPACT_ATOMS: atom_id res chain seq x y z
N MET A 1 0.49 14.40 13.41
CA MET A 1 1.16 13.07 13.48
C MET A 1 0.10 11.98 13.61
N SER A 2 0.29 10.79 13.06
CA SER A 2 -0.73 9.72 13.06
C SER A 2 -1.03 9.13 14.45
N SER A 3 -2.20 8.49 14.60
CA SER A 3 -2.52 7.61 15.75
C SER A 3 -1.60 6.38 15.80
N LEU A 4 -1.60 5.63 16.92
CA LEU A 4 -0.94 4.32 16.97
C LEU A 4 -1.71 3.31 16.11
N CYS A 5 -3.04 3.33 16.21
CA CYS A 5 -3.93 2.43 15.48
C CYS A 5 -5.12 3.20 14.90
N PHE A 6 -5.48 2.91 13.65
CA PHE A 6 -6.61 3.46 12.91
C PHE A 6 -7.05 2.47 11.83
N PHE A 7 -8.28 1.93 11.88
CA PHE A 7 -8.77 1.00 10.86
C PHE A 7 -10.30 0.86 10.80
N GLY A 8 -10.78 0.33 9.67
CA GLY A 8 -12.18 -0.03 9.40
C GLY A 8 -13.16 1.16 9.28
N ALA A 9 -14.43 0.89 8.98
CA ALA A 9 -15.48 1.90 8.78
C ALA A 9 -15.92 2.65 10.03
N SER A 10 -15.61 2.12 11.21
CA SER A 10 -15.86 2.82 12.47
C SER A 10 -14.69 3.70 12.91
N ASP A 11 -13.63 3.80 12.10
CA ASP A 11 -12.38 4.49 12.43
C ASP A 11 -11.87 4.09 13.83
N THR A 12 -11.75 2.78 14.07
CA THR A 12 -11.31 2.25 15.37
C THR A 12 -9.94 2.80 15.69
N THR A 13 -9.78 3.44 16.86
CA THR A 13 -8.64 4.31 17.14
C THR A 13 -7.93 3.97 18.45
N LEU A 14 -6.60 4.01 18.42
CA LEU A 14 -5.74 4.16 19.60
C LEU A 14 -4.82 5.37 19.37
N LEU A 15 -4.95 6.39 20.22
CA LEU A 15 -4.09 7.57 20.21
C LEU A 15 -2.76 7.28 20.89
N ARG A 16 -1.79 8.17 20.69
CA ARG A 16 -0.42 8.06 21.25
C ARG A 16 -0.37 8.16 22.77
N ASP A 17 -1.37 8.80 23.38
CA ASP A 17 -1.55 8.85 24.84
C ASP A 17 -2.31 7.62 25.39
N MET A 18 -2.49 6.59 24.57
CA MET A 18 -3.21 5.34 24.86
C MET A 18 -4.71 5.49 25.08
N THR A 19 -5.29 6.65 24.73
CA THR A 19 -6.75 6.81 24.73
C THR A 19 -7.39 6.26 23.44
N SER A 20 -8.65 5.82 23.54
CA SER A 20 -9.42 5.27 22.42
C SER A 20 -10.74 6.02 22.27
N PRO A 21 -10.72 7.25 21.71
CA PRO A 21 -11.94 7.99 21.42
C PRO A 21 -12.80 7.26 20.37
N SER A 22 -14.07 7.66 20.27
CA SER A 22 -14.93 7.20 19.18
C SER A 22 -14.38 7.67 17.84
N GLY A 23 -14.35 6.80 16.82
CA GLY A 23 -13.92 7.18 15.48
C GLY A 23 -14.77 8.28 14.83
N SER A 24 -16.00 8.50 15.33
CA SER A 24 -16.84 9.63 14.91
C SER A 24 -16.24 11.00 15.23
N GLU A 25 -15.20 11.05 16.07
CA GLU A 25 -14.46 12.27 16.36
C GLU A 25 -13.57 12.71 15.18
N TRP A 26 -13.11 11.80 14.32
CA TRP A 26 -12.20 12.12 13.21
C TRP A 26 -12.79 13.11 12.20
N ILE A 27 -14.11 13.08 11.98
CA ILE A 27 -14.77 14.01 11.05
C ILE A 27 -14.77 15.46 11.57
N LYS A 28 -14.53 15.66 12.87
CA LYS A 28 -14.50 16.96 13.53
C LYS A 28 -13.10 17.57 13.60
N VAL A 29 -12.05 16.79 13.35
CA VAL A 29 -10.65 17.24 13.44
C VAL A 29 -10.42 18.34 12.39
N GLY A 30 -9.93 19.50 12.83
CA GLY A 30 -9.70 20.67 11.98
C GLY A 30 -10.92 21.57 11.77
N THR A 31 -12.06 21.32 12.44
CA THR A 31 -13.25 22.19 12.39
C THR A 31 -13.37 23.07 13.64
N GLU A 32 -14.33 24.02 13.67
CA GLU A 32 -14.63 24.78 14.90
C GLU A 32 -15.22 23.92 16.03
N SER A 33 -15.63 22.68 15.73
CA SER A 33 -16.28 21.75 16.64
C SER A 33 -15.41 20.53 16.98
N GLU A 34 -14.08 20.70 16.98
CA GLU A 34 -13.13 19.67 17.41
C GLU A 34 -13.55 19.05 18.76
N GLY A 35 -13.47 17.74 18.82
CA GLY A 35 -13.78 16.96 20.01
C GLY A 35 -12.53 16.54 20.76
N LEU A 36 -12.40 15.24 21.03
CA LEU A 36 -11.27 14.65 21.77
C LEU A 36 -10.00 14.49 20.92
N ILE A 37 -10.11 14.59 19.60
CA ILE A 37 -9.00 14.50 18.67
C ILE A 37 -8.76 15.90 18.10
N HIS A 38 -7.54 16.41 18.25
CA HIS A 38 -7.19 17.77 17.86
C HIS A 38 -6.22 17.79 16.67
N MET A 39 -6.46 18.68 15.70
CA MET A 39 -5.64 18.84 14.50
C MET A 39 -4.18 19.19 14.82
N LYS A 40 -3.94 19.91 15.92
CA LYS A 40 -2.57 20.24 16.36
C LYS A 40 -1.72 18.98 16.63
N ASP A 41 -2.36 17.86 16.98
CA ASP A 41 -1.71 16.62 17.39
C ASP A 41 -1.88 15.51 16.33
N TYR A 42 -3.01 15.49 15.62
CA TYR A 42 -3.43 14.41 14.72
C TYR A 42 -3.89 14.92 13.34
N LEU A 43 -3.89 14.00 12.37
CA LEU A 43 -4.25 14.32 10.98
C LEU A 43 -5.77 14.57 10.85
N THR A 44 -6.13 15.59 10.07
CA THR A 44 -7.47 15.72 9.48
C THR A 44 -7.68 14.67 8.39
N TYR A 45 -8.93 14.41 8.02
CA TYR A 45 -9.26 13.52 6.90
C TYR A 45 -8.62 13.94 5.56
N GLU A 46 -8.41 15.24 5.34
CA GLU A 46 -7.73 15.73 4.15
C GLU A 46 -6.22 15.44 4.20
N GLU A 47 -5.59 15.64 5.35
CA GLU A 47 -4.17 15.30 5.57
C GLU A 47 -3.93 13.80 5.50
N MET A 48 -4.89 12.97 5.92
CA MET A 48 -4.84 11.51 5.72
C MET A 48 -4.78 11.16 4.23
N GLY A 49 -5.53 11.87 3.39
CA GLY A 49 -5.48 11.68 1.93
C GLY A 49 -4.07 11.91 1.37
N VAL A 50 -3.36 12.92 1.89
CA VAL A 50 -1.96 13.21 1.50
C VAL A 50 -1.02 12.14 2.06
N ALA A 51 -1.18 11.78 3.33
CA ALA A 51 -0.37 10.75 3.99
C ALA A 51 -0.49 9.39 3.27
N ALA A 52 -1.65 9.07 2.71
CA ALA A 52 -1.89 7.85 1.94
C ALA A 52 -1.07 7.77 0.63
N LEU A 53 -0.49 8.87 0.17
CA LEU A 53 0.39 8.91 -1.01
C LEU A 53 1.85 8.60 -0.65
N LEU A 54 2.19 8.61 0.63
CA LEU A 54 3.53 8.34 1.13
C LEU A 54 3.74 6.84 1.35
N GLY A 55 4.96 6.38 1.13
CA GLY A 55 5.42 5.05 1.52
C GLY A 55 6.58 5.16 2.51
N LEU A 56 6.76 4.14 3.34
CA LEU A 56 7.89 4.08 4.27
C LEU A 56 8.64 2.76 4.09
N SER A 57 9.92 2.81 3.72
CA SER A 57 10.76 1.63 3.54
C SER A 57 12.03 1.68 4.37
N ALA A 58 12.46 0.52 4.87
CA ALA A 58 13.68 0.40 5.65
C ALA A 58 14.35 -0.96 5.44
N PRO A 59 15.68 -1.06 5.61
CA PRO A 59 16.32 -2.34 5.82
C PRO A 59 15.87 -2.91 7.17
N VAL A 60 15.47 -4.18 7.18
CA VAL A 60 14.96 -4.87 8.37
C VAL A 60 15.61 -6.22 8.54
N PHE A 61 15.57 -6.73 9.77
CA PHE A 61 15.80 -8.14 10.05
C PHE A 61 14.46 -8.82 10.21
N PHE A 62 14.30 -9.97 9.58
CA PHE A 62 13.13 -10.82 9.76
C PHE A 62 13.42 -11.86 10.83
N VAL A 63 12.36 -12.29 11.53
CA VAL A 63 12.42 -13.38 12.51
C VAL A 63 11.63 -14.60 12.09
N ASN A 64 10.80 -14.49 11.04
CA ASN A 64 10.07 -15.56 10.38
C ASN A 64 9.61 -15.12 8.97
N ALA A 65 8.96 -16.02 8.22
CA ALA A 65 8.55 -15.76 6.82
C ALA A 65 7.47 -14.67 6.63
N GLY A 66 6.80 -14.20 7.69
CA GLY A 66 5.81 -13.13 7.59
C GLY A 66 4.37 -13.55 7.29
N ARG A 67 4.02 -14.83 7.48
CA ARG A 67 2.62 -15.29 7.33
C ARG A 67 1.67 -14.52 8.26
N ARG A 68 0.40 -14.35 7.86
CA ARG A 68 -0.62 -13.59 8.63
C ARG A 68 -0.74 -14.00 10.10
N TYR A 69 -0.61 -15.30 10.40
CA TYR A 69 -0.78 -15.84 11.74
C TYR A 69 0.56 -16.10 12.46
N ASN A 70 1.64 -15.39 12.10
CA ASN A 70 2.97 -15.64 12.65
C ASN A 70 3.07 -15.32 14.15
N ARG A 71 2.37 -14.28 14.63
CA ARG A 71 2.29 -13.89 16.05
C ARG A 71 3.66 -13.74 16.72
N GLY A 72 4.70 -13.31 16.00
CA GLY A 72 6.03 -13.12 16.58
C GLY A 72 6.81 -14.40 16.84
N LYS A 73 6.31 -15.54 16.35
CA LYS A 73 7.02 -16.82 16.53
C LYS A 73 8.25 -16.87 15.65
N LEU A 74 9.38 -17.27 16.22
CA LEU A 74 10.61 -17.49 15.46
C LEU A 74 10.39 -18.57 14.39
N GLY A 75 10.87 -18.30 13.18
CA GLY A 75 10.94 -19.26 12.08
C GLY A 75 12.16 -20.16 12.22
N GLU A 76 12.16 -21.26 11.47
CA GLU A 76 13.34 -22.13 11.34
C GLU A 76 14.33 -21.50 10.34
N ASP A 77 15.62 -21.57 10.64
CA ASP A 77 16.67 -21.05 9.77
C ASP A 77 16.57 -21.67 8.37
N GLY A 78 16.74 -20.83 7.34
CA GLY A 78 16.62 -21.23 5.93
C GLY A 78 15.19 -21.38 5.41
N THR A 79 14.17 -21.13 6.25
CA THR A 79 12.77 -21.03 5.78
C THR A 79 12.34 -19.60 5.42
N PHE A 80 13.14 -18.61 5.81
CA PHE A 80 12.89 -17.19 5.57
C PHE A 80 14.21 -16.44 5.34
N GLU A 81 14.14 -15.35 4.58
CA GLU A 81 15.25 -14.42 4.41
C GLU A 81 15.58 -13.74 5.73
N SER A 82 16.83 -13.74 6.16
CA SER A 82 17.24 -13.10 7.43
C SER A 82 17.09 -11.58 7.42
N SER A 83 17.18 -10.95 6.24
CA SER A 83 17.08 -9.50 6.07
C SER A 83 16.56 -9.14 4.69
N GLY A 84 16.09 -7.90 4.56
CA GLY A 84 15.64 -7.35 3.30
C GLY A 84 15.17 -5.92 3.47
N ILE A 85 14.51 -5.38 2.45
CA ILE A 85 13.80 -4.12 2.53
C ILE A 85 12.33 -4.43 2.73
N TYR A 86 11.71 -3.85 3.74
CA TYR A 86 10.26 -3.94 3.93
C TYR A 86 9.65 -2.57 3.73
N THR A 87 8.54 -2.49 3.00
CA THR A 87 7.95 -1.24 2.54
C THR A 87 6.47 -1.18 2.91
N ALA A 88 6.11 -0.24 3.78
CA ALA A 88 4.74 0.09 4.16
C ALA A 88 4.11 0.96 3.07
N LEU A 89 3.01 0.50 2.48
CA LEU A 89 2.32 1.20 1.39
C LEU A 89 0.82 1.24 1.61
N VAL A 90 0.20 2.37 1.29
CA VAL A 90 -1.23 2.60 1.51
C VAL A 90 -2.01 2.43 0.22
N GLY A 91 -2.98 1.51 0.24
CA GLY A 91 -3.93 1.29 -0.85
C GLY A 91 -5.09 2.29 -0.85
N ALA A 92 -6.05 2.10 -1.76
CA ALA A 92 -7.25 2.92 -1.82
C ALA A 92 -8.27 2.50 -0.74
N ARG A 93 -8.75 3.45 0.08
CA ARG A 93 -9.69 3.21 1.17
C ARG A 93 -11.09 3.76 0.84
N TYR A 94 -12.12 2.91 1.02
CA TYR A 94 -13.52 3.23 0.72
C TYR A 94 -14.49 3.05 1.91
N GLU A 95 -13.96 2.89 3.12
CA GLU A 95 -14.73 2.54 4.32
C GLU A 95 -15.69 3.65 4.79
N VAL A 96 -15.38 4.92 4.51
CA VAL A 96 -16.16 6.08 4.99
C VAL A 96 -16.64 6.91 3.79
N PRO A 97 -17.97 7.01 3.56
CA PRO A 97 -18.51 7.78 2.45
C PRO A 97 -18.05 9.24 2.45
N GLY A 98 -17.67 9.72 1.26
CA GLY A 98 -17.22 11.09 1.02
C GLY A 98 -15.83 11.42 1.57
N LYS A 99 -15.07 10.43 2.06
CA LYS A 99 -13.72 10.60 2.61
C LYS A 99 -12.68 9.77 1.85
N MET A 100 -11.41 10.21 1.87
CA MET A 100 -10.31 9.48 1.23
C MET A 100 -10.59 9.18 -0.26
N GLU A 101 -10.16 8.02 -0.77
CA GLU A 101 -10.38 7.65 -2.17
C GLU A 101 -11.86 7.58 -2.56
N TRP A 102 -12.79 7.30 -1.63
CA TRP A 102 -14.23 7.40 -1.94
C TRP A 102 -14.56 8.74 -2.59
N ARG A 103 -14.07 9.85 -2.03
CA ARG A 103 -14.37 11.20 -2.53
C ARG A 103 -13.81 11.42 -3.94
N HIS A 104 -12.65 10.84 -4.23
CA HIS A 104 -11.85 11.20 -5.39
C HIS A 104 -11.96 10.24 -6.57
N THR A 105 -12.31 8.98 -6.33
CA THR A 105 -12.38 7.95 -7.38
C THR A 105 -13.78 7.44 -7.63
N LEU A 106 -14.73 7.69 -6.72
CA LEU A 106 -16.15 7.37 -6.96
C LEU A 106 -16.89 8.57 -7.52
N ALA A 107 -17.83 8.27 -8.39
CA ALA A 107 -18.81 9.20 -8.89
C ALA A 107 -20.15 8.85 -8.21
N TYR A 108 -20.74 9.81 -7.47
CA TYR A 108 -22.00 9.68 -6.71
C TYR A 108 -22.84 10.98 -6.73
N PRO A 109 -24.16 10.96 -6.41
CA PRO A 109 -25.00 12.16 -6.44
C PRO A 109 -24.56 13.19 -5.41
N ASP A 110 -24.82 14.47 -5.70
CA ASP A 110 -24.51 15.59 -4.79
C ASP A 110 -23.03 15.65 -4.37
N GLN A 111 -22.13 15.16 -5.23
CA GLN A 111 -20.69 15.23 -4.99
C GLN A 111 -20.23 16.69 -4.96
N GLU A 112 -19.72 17.11 -3.81
CA GLU A 112 -19.08 18.40 -3.67
C GLU A 112 -17.91 18.56 -4.65
N PRO A 113 -17.64 19.79 -5.14
CA PRO A 113 -16.48 20.05 -5.99
C PRO A 113 -15.19 19.54 -5.36
N ILE A 114 -14.37 18.90 -6.20
CA ILE A 114 -13.02 18.48 -5.81
C ILE A 114 -12.06 19.64 -6.07
N THR A 115 -11.17 19.91 -5.12
CA THR A 115 -10.24 21.04 -5.17
C THR A 115 -9.00 20.74 -6.02
N HIS A 116 -8.32 21.81 -6.43
CA HIS A 116 -7.31 21.84 -7.49
C HIS A 116 -6.14 20.84 -7.40
N PRO A 117 -5.58 20.43 -6.24
CA PRO A 117 -4.54 19.39 -6.27
C PRO A 117 -5.11 18.00 -6.54
N TRP A 118 -6.32 17.71 -6.03
CA TRP A 118 -6.94 16.41 -6.14
C TRP A 118 -7.51 16.14 -7.53
N THR A 119 -8.06 17.17 -8.18
CA THR A 119 -8.52 17.06 -9.57
C THR A 119 -7.37 16.70 -10.51
N MET A 120 -6.18 17.26 -10.28
CA MET A 120 -4.99 16.96 -11.07
C MET A 120 -4.46 15.54 -10.81
N LEU A 121 -4.41 15.12 -9.55
CA LEU A 121 -3.89 13.81 -9.18
C LEU A 121 -4.76 12.67 -9.72
N TYR A 122 -6.07 12.76 -9.52
CA TYR A 122 -6.99 11.69 -9.83
C TYR A 122 -7.61 11.80 -11.22
N ASP A 123 -7.52 12.96 -11.88
CA ASP A 123 -8.25 13.26 -13.13
C ASP A 123 -9.74 13.02 -12.98
N THR A 124 -10.28 13.73 -12.00
CA THR A 124 -11.65 13.53 -11.54
C THR A 124 -12.63 14.02 -12.59
N HIS A 125 -13.63 13.20 -12.89
CA HIS A 125 -14.74 13.56 -13.76
C HIS A 125 -16.05 13.47 -12.99
N SER A 126 -16.98 14.38 -13.26
CA SER A 126 -18.33 14.33 -12.70
C SER A 126 -19.09 13.11 -13.23
N LEU A 127 -20.02 12.58 -12.44
CA LEU A 127 -20.99 11.57 -12.86
C LEU A 127 -21.70 12.04 -14.14
N GLN A 128 -21.59 11.25 -15.20
CA GLN A 128 -22.33 11.45 -16.44
C GLN A 128 -23.59 10.58 -16.41
N GLU A 129 -24.67 11.02 -17.05
CA GLU A 129 -25.94 10.26 -17.13
C GLU A 129 -25.72 8.90 -17.82
N ASP A 130 -24.86 8.87 -18.85
CA ASP A 130 -24.42 7.66 -19.55
C ASP A 130 -22.98 7.30 -19.14
N LEU A 131 -22.86 6.38 -18.17
CA LEU A 131 -21.56 5.89 -17.73
C LEU A 131 -20.93 4.98 -18.80
N ASP A 132 -19.79 5.39 -19.36
CA ASP A 132 -18.97 4.53 -20.21
C ASP A 132 -18.48 3.31 -19.42
N PRO A 133 -18.88 2.08 -19.76
CA PRO A 133 -18.49 0.87 -19.03
C PRO A 133 -17.00 0.54 -19.12
N THR A 134 -16.25 1.20 -20.02
CA THR A 134 -14.79 1.10 -20.10
C THR A 134 -14.07 2.00 -19.10
N LEU A 135 -14.73 3.06 -18.64
CA LEU A 135 -14.22 4.05 -17.70
C LEU A 135 -14.80 3.89 -16.30
N TYR A 136 -16.01 3.32 -16.19
CA TYR A 136 -16.74 3.23 -14.93
C TYR A 136 -17.17 1.79 -14.63
N ALA A 137 -16.95 1.38 -13.39
CA ALA A 137 -17.46 0.13 -12.85
C ALA A 137 -18.62 0.41 -11.88
N PRO A 138 -19.84 -0.11 -12.13
CA PRO A 138 -20.97 0.10 -11.24
C PRO A 138 -20.74 -0.58 -9.88
N ILE A 139 -20.93 0.17 -8.79
CA ILE A 139 -20.86 -0.34 -7.40
C ILE A 139 -22.27 -0.49 -6.83
N SER A 140 -23.15 0.46 -7.13
CA SER A 140 -24.58 0.41 -6.79
C SER A 140 -25.41 1.15 -7.84
N LYS A 141 -26.71 1.34 -7.60
CA LYS A 141 -27.61 2.07 -8.54
C LYS A 141 -27.16 3.51 -8.82
N SER A 142 -26.49 4.15 -7.86
CA SER A 142 -26.12 5.58 -7.94
C SER A 142 -24.63 5.82 -7.68
N VAL A 143 -23.82 4.77 -7.55
CA VAL A 143 -22.38 4.90 -7.27
C VAL A 143 -21.61 4.06 -8.26
N ALA A 144 -20.64 4.67 -8.92
CA ALA A 144 -19.71 3.98 -9.81
C ALA A 144 -18.27 4.37 -9.49
N LEU A 145 -17.36 3.42 -9.64
CA LEU A 145 -15.93 3.64 -9.52
C LEU A 145 -15.36 4.07 -10.86
N HIS A 146 -14.68 5.22 -10.90
CA HIS A 146 -13.92 5.66 -12.05
C HIS A 146 -12.60 4.88 -12.13
N ILE A 147 -12.54 3.94 -13.07
CA ILE A 147 -11.45 2.98 -13.24
C ILE A 147 -10.10 3.69 -13.46
N PRO A 148 -9.97 4.71 -14.34
CA PRO A 148 -8.72 5.44 -14.51
C PRO A 148 -8.20 6.10 -13.23
N SER A 149 -9.08 6.75 -12.43
CA SER A 149 -8.67 7.38 -11.17
C SER A 149 -8.19 6.34 -10.15
N TYR A 150 -8.84 5.17 -10.08
CA TYR A 150 -8.38 4.07 -9.25
C TYR A 150 -6.99 3.58 -9.67
N ILE A 151 -6.78 3.34 -10.98
CA ILE A 151 -5.49 2.91 -11.51
C ILE A 151 -4.42 3.92 -11.14
N ARG A 152 -4.64 5.22 -11.41
CA ARG A 152 -3.69 6.30 -11.05
C ARG A 152 -3.35 6.30 -9.57
N ARG A 153 -4.34 6.10 -8.70
CA ARG A 153 -4.10 6.01 -7.26
C ARG A 153 -3.22 4.84 -6.85
N ILE A 154 -3.38 3.69 -7.50
CA ILE A 154 -2.56 2.49 -7.26
C ILE A 154 -1.19 2.60 -7.92
N ARG A 155 -1.03 3.38 -9.01
CA ARG A 155 0.29 3.70 -9.59
C ARG A 155 1.22 4.29 -8.53
N ILE A 156 0.74 5.19 -7.67
CA ILE A 156 1.55 5.91 -6.68
C ILE A 156 2.35 4.97 -5.75
N PRO A 157 1.73 4.06 -4.97
CA PRO A 157 2.49 3.15 -4.12
C PRO A 157 3.34 2.16 -4.92
N LEU A 158 2.92 1.75 -6.12
CA LEU A 158 3.71 0.84 -6.98
C LEU A 158 4.94 1.51 -7.58
N ASP A 159 4.85 2.79 -7.92
CA ASP A 159 5.97 3.60 -8.40
C ASP A 159 7.01 3.74 -7.31
N ASN A 160 6.57 4.10 -6.10
CA ASN A 160 7.44 4.17 -4.93
C ASN A 160 8.15 2.83 -4.69
N LEU A 161 7.41 1.71 -4.73
CA LEU A 161 7.98 0.38 -4.50
C LEU A 161 9.03 0.01 -5.56
N LEU A 162 8.71 0.18 -6.84
CA LEU A 162 9.58 -0.27 -7.93
C LEU A 162 10.82 0.60 -8.07
N LEU A 163 10.67 1.92 -7.93
CA LEU A 163 11.80 2.85 -7.99
C LEU A 163 12.72 2.67 -6.77
N ASP A 164 12.18 2.53 -5.55
CA ASP A 164 12.98 2.25 -4.34
C ASP A 164 13.70 0.90 -4.45
N ALA A 165 13.01 -0.14 -4.93
CA ALA A 165 13.62 -1.45 -5.15
C ALA A 165 14.78 -1.39 -6.15
N ASN A 166 14.59 -0.67 -7.26
CA ASN A 166 15.61 -0.48 -8.27
C ASN A 166 16.85 0.21 -7.69
N ASP A 167 16.67 1.29 -6.94
CA ASP A 167 17.77 2.07 -6.36
C ASP A 167 18.52 1.31 -5.27
N ARG A 168 17.81 0.63 -4.37
CA ARG A 168 18.43 -0.17 -3.31
C ARG A 168 19.18 -1.38 -3.86
N ALA A 169 18.65 -2.03 -4.90
CA ALA A 169 19.36 -3.13 -5.56
C ALA A 169 20.59 -2.63 -6.32
N ARG A 170 20.49 -1.48 -7.01
CA ARG A 170 21.62 -0.82 -7.67
C ARG A 170 22.75 -0.50 -6.68
N ALA A 171 22.42 0.07 -5.53
CA ALA A 171 23.39 0.42 -4.49
C ALA A 171 24.15 -0.80 -3.94
N GLN A 172 23.56 -1.99 -4.02
CA GLN A 172 24.17 -3.25 -3.60
C GLN A 172 24.75 -4.08 -4.77
N ASN A 173 24.75 -3.55 -6.00
CA ASN A 173 25.13 -4.27 -7.21
C ASN A 173 24.39 -5.62 -7.39
N LYS A 174 23.09 -5.62 -7.07
CA LYS A 174 22.18 -6.77 -7.16
C LYS A 174 21.02 -6.47 -8.10
N ARG A 175 20.18 -7.50 -8.33
CA ARG A 175 18.79 -7.32 -8.79
C ARG A 175 17.84 -7.45 -7.61
N ALA A 176 16.68 -6.79 -7.67
CA ALA A 176 15.63 -6.88 -6.67
C ALA A 176 14.66 -8.03 -6.98
N TYR A 177 14.32 -8.80 -5.95
CA TYR A 177 13.11 -9.60 -5.92
C TYR A 177 12.02 -8.77 -5.22
N VAL A 178 11.09 -8.23 -5.99
CA VAL A 178 10.01 -7.40 -5.46
C VAL A 178 8.81 -8.28 -5.12
N HIS A 179 8.43 -8.33 -3.86
CA HIS A 179 7.21 -8.98 -3.37
C HIS A 179 6.13 -7.94 -3.11
N VAL A 180 4.98 -8.10 -3.76
CA VAL A 180 3.84 -7.20 -3.61
C VAL A 180 2.57 -7.97 -3.28
N VAL A 181 1.88 -7.50 -2.24
CA VAL A 181 0.54 -7.95 -1.86
C VAL A 181 -0.51 -6.95 -2.38
N GLY A 182 -1.78 -7.35 -2.35
CA GLY A 182 -2.87 -6.44 -2.69
C GLY A 182 -3.00 -5.28 -1.70
N LEU A 183 -2.61 -4.07 -2.10
CA LEU A 183 -2.77 -2.85 -1.28
C LEU A 183 -4.20 -2.33 -1.44
N GLY A 184 -5.00 -2.37 -0.37
CA GLY A 184 -6.42 -1.99 -0.41
C GLY A 184 -7.32 -3.01 -1.11
N LEU A 185 -6.84 -4.24 -1.34
CA LEU A 185 -7.63 -5.35 -1.91
C LEU A 185 -8.21 -6.30 -0.85
N GLY A 186 -8.07 -5.95 0.43
CA GLY A 186 -8.68 -6.65 1.55
C GLY A 186 -10.07 -6.09 1.87
N VAL A 187 -10.28 -5.68 3.12
CA VAL A 187 -11.56 -5.11 3.58
C VAL A 187 -11.96 -3.84 2.83
N TRP A 188 -11.00 -3.10 2.24
CA TRP A 188 -11.27 -1.91 1.44
C TRP A 188 -11.71 -2.18 0.00
N GLN A 189 -11.72 -3.43 -0.46
CA GLN A 189 -12.14 -3.76 -1.81
C GLN A 189 -13.66 -3.61 -1.96
N ILE A 190 -14.09 -2.83 -2.96
CA ILE A 190 -15.50 -2.54 -3.27
C ILE A 190 -16.00 -3.28 -4.51
N CYS A 191 -15.13 -3.85 -5.35
CA CYS A 191 -15.55 -4.70 -6.46
C CYS A 191 -14.50 -5.76 -6.84
N GLN A 192 -14.94 -6.85 -7.49
CA GLN A 192 -14.09 -8.00 -7.83
C GLN A 192 -13.05 -7.71 -8.92
N SER A 193 -13.19 -6.61 -9.66
CA SER A 193 -12.30 -6.23 -10.76
C SER A 193 -11.08 -5.42 -10.30
N GLN A 194 -11.06 -4.92 -9.06
CA GLN A 194 -9.94 -4.14 -8.52
C GLN A 194 -8.57 -4.83 -8.59
N PRO A 195 -8.44 -6.14 -8.32
CA PRO A 195 -7.17 -6.85 -8.50
C PRO A 195 -6.63 -6.79 -9.92
N GLN A 196 -7.49 -6.86 -10.95
CA GLN A 196 -7.08 -6.74 -12.35
C GLN A 196 -6.54 -5.34 -12.65
N TRP A 197 -7.22 -4.30 -12.16
CA TRP A 197 -6.76 -2.92 -12.36
C TRP A 197 -5.51 -2.58 -11.55
N PHE A 198 -5.32 -3.22 -10.39
CA PHE A 198 -4.08 -3.12 -9.63
C PHE A 198 -2.89 -3.65 -10.44
N VAL A 199 -3.04 -4.85 -11.01
CA VAL A 199 -2.00 -5.44 -11.86
C VAL A 199 -1.76 -4.62 -13.12
N ARG A 200 -2.82 -4.01 -13.69
CA ARG A 200 -2.67 -3.03 -14.78
C ARG A 200 -1.85 -1.82 -14.35
N ALA A 201 -2.05 -1.26 -13.15
CA ALA A 201 -1.24 -0.16 -12.64
C ALA A 201 0.25 -0.54 -12.51
N ALA A 202 0.55 -1.80 -12.17
CA ALA A 202 1.92 -2.30 -12.15
C ALA A 202 2.52 -2.44 -13.56
N ALA A 203 1.74 -2.89 -14.54
CA ALA A 203 2.18 -2.94 -15.93
C ALA A 203 2.49 -1.53 -16.46
N GLU A 204 1.62 -0.56 -16.17
CA GLU A 204 1.85 0.86 -16.49
C GLU A 204 3.12 1.38 -15.81
N ALA A 205 3.47 0.90 -14.60
CA ALA A 205 4.72 1.26 -13.91
C ALA A 205 5.96 0.76 -14.64
N ILE A 206 5.94 -0.53 -14.99
CA ILE A 206 7.03 -1.20 -15.68
C ILE A 206 7.27 -0.55 -17.05
N GLN A 207 6.21 -0.09 -17.72
CA GLN A 207 6.32 0.64 -18.98
C GLN A 207 6.81 2.08 -18.78
N ALA A 208 6.39 2.73 -17.69
CA ALA A 208 6.67 4.14 -17.44
C ALA A 208 8.11 4.43 -17.01
N TYR A 209 8.85 3.48 -16.41
CA TYR A 209 10.19 3.73 -15.85
C TYR A 209 11.26 2.78 -16.36
N ARG A 210 12.53 3.21 -16.31
CA ARG A 210 13.71 2.34 -16.51
C ARG A 210 14.10 1.68 -15.20
N LEU A 211 13.91 0.36 -15.11
CA LEU A 211 14.06 -0.46 -13.91
C LEU A 211 15.07 -1.62 -14.12
N PRO A 212 16.33 -1.36 -14.53
CA PRO A 212 17.29 -2.39 -14.91
C PRO A 212 17.69 -3.30 -13.73
N HIS A 213 17.53 -2.82 -12.49
CA HIS A 213 17.84 -3.58 -11.29
C HIS A 213 16.62 -4.29 -10.71
N VAL A 214 15.41 -4.12 -11.25
CA VAL A 214 14.27 -4.96 -10.84
C VAL A 214 14.37 -6.30 -11.56
N GLY A 215 14.47 -7.40 -10.80
CA GLY A 215 14.65 -8.76 -11.29
C GLY A 215 13.35 -9.52 -11.47
N VAL A 216 12.55 -9.49 -10.41
CA VAL A 216 11.28 -10.20 -10.30
C VAL A 216 10.25 -9.24 -9.72
N LEU A 217 9.04 -9.25 -10.26
CA LEU A 217 7.86 -8.70 -9.62
C LEU A 217 6.89 -9.84 -9.32
N ASN A 218 6.75 -10.17 -8.04
CA ASN A 218 5.89 -11.24 -7.55
C ASN A 218 4.62 -10.67 -6.91
N PHE A 219 3.48 -10.91 -7.55
CA PHE A 219 2.15 -10.66 -7.02
C PHE A 219 1.73 -11.82 -6.11
N SER A 220 1.76 -11.58 -4.81
CA SER A 220 1.44 -12.58 -3.80
C SER A 220 0.02 -12.47 -3.28
N TRP A 221 -0.65 -13.62 -3.17
CA TRP A 221 -2.03 -13.73 -2.65
C TRP A 221 -3.09 -13.03 -3.51
N PHE A 222 -2.82 -12.80 -4.79
CA PHE A 222 -3.83 -12.36 -5.75
C PHE A 222 -4.81 -13.50 -6.10
N PRO A 223 -6.05 -13.19 -6.50
CA PRO A 223 -7.03 -14.19 -6.93
C PRO A 223 -6.50 -15.07 -8.07
N GLU A 224 -6.84 -16.36 -8.07
CA GLU A 224 -6.26 -17.35 -9.01
C GLU A 224 -6.58 -17.07 -10.49
N ASN A 225 -7.66 -16.34 -10.77
CA ASN A 225 -8.01 -15.90 -12.12
C ASN A 225 -7.15 -14.73 -12.63
N ILE A 226 -6.30 -14.13 -11.79
CA ILE A 226 -5.36 -13.07 -12.13
C ILE A 226 -3.96 -13.70 -12.21
N ASN A 227 -3.45 -13.91 -13.42
CA ASN A 227 -2.18 -14.61 -13.65
C ASN A 227 -1.30 -14.00 -14.76
N GLU A 228 -1.63 -12.78 -15.18
CA GLU A 228 -0.85 -12.02 -16.15
C GLU A 228 -0.80 -10.53 -15.79
N CYS A 229 0.30 -9.88 -16.13
CA CYS A 229 0.53 -8.45 -15.96
C CYS A 229 0.94 -7.84 -17.29
N GLY A 230 0.13 -6.92 -17.83
CA GLY A 230 0.40 -6.30 -19.15
C GLY A 230 0.50 -7.30 -20.31
N GLY A 231 -0.26 -8.41 -20.25
CA GLY A 231 -0.21 -9.50 -21.23
C GLY A 231 0.94 -10.51 -21.03
N VAL A 232 1.72 -10.36 -19.95
CA VAL A 232 2.82 -11.26 -19.60
C VAL A 232 2.38 -12.20 -18.48
N LYS A 233 2.40 -13.51 -18.74
CA LYS A 233 1.95 -14.52 -17.77
C LYS A 233 2.98 -14.77 -16.66
N SER A 234 2.55 -15.34 -15.54
CA SER A 234 3.45 -15.82 -14.50
C SER A 234 4.58 -16.69 -15.06
N GLY A 235 5.80 -16.47 -14.58
CA GLY A 235 7.05 -17.09 -15.02
C GLY A 235 7.67 -16.49 -16.27
N GLN A 236 6.99 -15.57 -16.97
CA GLN A 236 7.48 -14.96 -18.21
C GLN A 236 8.14 -13.59 -17.97
N GLN A 237 8.90 -13.13 -18.96
CA GLN A 237 9.64 -11.87 -18.92
C GLN A 237 8.82 -10.72 -19.50
N PHE A 238 8.64 -9.67 -18.71
CA PHE A 238 8.09 -8.39 -19.14
C PHE A 238 9.22 -7.52 -19.67
N ARG A 239 9.29 -7.42 -21.00
CA ARG A 239 10.27 -6.59 -21.70
C ARG A 239 9.66 -5.31 -22.22
N THR A 240 10.35 -4.19 -22.04
CA THR A 240 9.91 -2.88 -22.51
C THR A 240 10.97 -2.23 -23.39
N ASP A 241 10.56 -1.23 -24.16
CA ASP A 241 11.43 -0.36 -24.95
C ASP A 241 12.43 0.44 -24.10
N LYS A 242 12.11 0.68 -22.81
CA LYS A 242 13.05 1.23 -21.81
C LYS A 242 14.16 0.26 -21.38
N GLY A 243 14.17 -0.97 -21.89
CA GLY A 243 15.19 -1.98 -21.61
C GLY A 243 14.96 -2.78 -20.33
N ASN A 244 13.74 -2.79 -19.81
CA ASN A 244 13.38 -3.64 -18.67
C ASN A 244 13.31 -5.11 -19.12
N ASP A 245 13.66 -6.03 -18.23
CA ASP A 245 13.54 -7.49 -18.41
C ASP A 245 13.17 -8.10 -17.05
N ILE A 246 11.90 -7.94 -16.66
CA ILE A 246 11.39 -8.26 -15.31
C ILE A 246 10.57 -9.55 -15.36
N ARG A 247 10.92 -10.55 -14.55
CA ARG A 247 10.12 -11.77 -14.46
C ARG A 247 8.86 -11.51 -13.65
N ILE A 248 7.70 -11.74 -14.25
CA ILE A 248 6.41 -11.63 -13.57
C ILE A 248 6.10 -12.95 -12.88
N GLU A 249 5.73 -12.92 -11.61
CA GLU A 249 5.32 -14.10 -10.86
C GLU A 249 3.99 -13.86 -10.14
N PHE A 250 3.13 -14.86 -10.10
CA PHE A 250 1.94 -14.91 -9.26
C PHE A 250 2.06 -16.11 -8.34
N SER A 251 2.00 -15.90 -7.03
CA SER A 251 2.09 -16.99 -6.08
C SER A 251 1.36 -16.69 -4.78
N LYS A 252 1.52 -17.57 -3.78
CA LYS A 252 1.02 -17.38 -2.41
C LYS A 252 2.19 -17.35 -1.42
N ARG A 253 3.34 -16.81 -1.84
CA ARG A 253 4.53 -16.75 -0.96
C ARG A 253 4.32 -15.73 0.15
N ASP A 254 4.89 -16.02 1.31
CA ASP A 254 4.95 -15.05 2.39
C ASP A 254 6.03 -13.99 2.11
N PRO A 255 5.92 -12.77 2.69
CA PRO A 255 6.80 -11.64 2.38
C PRO A 255 8.30 -11.98 2.50
N ALA A 256 8.68 -12.60 3.62
CA ALA A 256 10.06 -12.94 3.93
C ALA A 256 10.37 -14.43 3.68
N GLN A 257 9.52 -15.18 2.97
CA GLN A 257 9.82 -16.56 2.61
C GLN A 257 11.17 -16.65 1.87
N GLN A 258 11.99 -17.66 2.22
CA GLN A 258 13.30 -17.87 1.62
C GLN A 258 13.20 -17.88 0.09
N LEU A 259 14.08 -17.12 -0.57
CA LEU A 259 14.17 -17.09 -2.03
C LEU A 259 14.66 -18.44 -2.55
N GLU A 260 14.10 -18.85 -3.69
CA GLU A 260 14.54 -20.05 -4.40
C GLU A 260 15.98 -19.89 -4.89
N ALA A 261 16.69 -21.00 -5.13
CA ALA A 261 18.08 -21.00 -5.57
C ALA A 261 18.35 -20.11 -6.81
N ARG A 262 17.37 -19.97 -7.72
CA ARG A 262 17.48 -19.12 -8.91
C ARG A 262 17.48 -17.61 -8.61
N ASP A 263 16.98 -17.21 -7.45
CA ASP A 263 16.82 -15.81 -7.04
C ASP A 263 17.60 -15.49 -5.74
N GLN A 264 18.33 -16.45 -5.17
CA GLN A 264 19.00 -16.35 -3.86
C GLN A 264 19.97 -15.17 -3.72
N ASP A 265 20.55 -14.70 -4.84
CA ASP A 265 21.50 -13.58 -4.85
C ASP A 265 20.82 -12.21 -4.99
N MET A 266 19.49 -12.18 -5.15
CA MET A 266 18.70 -10.96 -5.27
C MET A 266 18.51 -10.27 -3.91
N LEU A 267 18.27 -8.97 -3.93
CA LEU A 267 17.80 -8.22 -2.77
C LEU A 267 16.29 -8.43 -2.62
N LEU A 268 15.84 -9.01 -1.51
CA LEU A 268 14.42 -9.06 -1.18
C LEU A 268 13.91 -7.64 -0.87
N VAL A 269 12.90 -7.19 -1.62
CA VAL A 269 12.14 -5.97 -1.36
C VAL A 269 10.67 -6.37 -1.24
N ALA A 270 10.19 -6.51 0.00
CA ALA A 270 8.81 -6.87 0.29
C ALA A 270 7.96 -5.63 0.59
N SER A 271 6.67 -5.74 0.35
CA SER A 271 5.70 -4.72 0.75
C SER A 271 4.55 -5.31 1.56
N PHE A 272 3.92 -4.47 2.36
CA PHE A 272 2.70 -4.78 3.09
C PHE A 272 1.72 -3.62 2.98
N ALA A 273 0.43 -3.94 3.02
CA ALA A 273 -0.61 -2.94 3.10
C ALA A 273 -0.57 -2.27 4.47
N TRP A 274 -0.66 -0.94 4.49
CA TRP A 274 -0.67 -0.09 5.68
C TRP A 274 -1.80 0.95 5.60
N ASP A 275 -2.07 1.63 6.72
CA ASP A 275 -3.09 2.65 6.90
C ASP A 275 -2.48 4.04 7.02
N ALA A 276 -3.06 5.02 6.32
CA ALA A 276 -2.57 6.41 6.25
C ALA A 276 -2.50 7.14 7.62
N ASN A 277 -3.28 6.69 8.60
CA ASN A 277 -3.42 7.35 9.89
C ASN A 277 -3.07 6.45 11.08
N SER A 278 -2.13 5.52 10.90
CA SER A 278 -1.59 4.72 11.99
C SER A 278 -0.07 4.83 12.06
N TYR A 279 0.53 4.29 13.12
CA TYR A 279 1.94 3.96 13.11
C TYR A 279 2.11 2.67 12.32
N VAL A 280 3.32 2.44 11.78
CA VAL A 280 3.63 1.16 11.14
C VAL A 280 3.34 0.01 12.12
N GLY A 281 2.62 -1.00 11.65
CA GLY A 281 2.13 -2.12 12.45
C GLY A 281 0.67 -1.98 12.89
N ASN A 282 0.09 -0.77 12.88
CA ASN A 282 -1.34 -0.49 13.11
C ASN A 282 -1.95 -1.30 14.29
N GLU A 283 -2.73 -2.37 14.01
CA GLU A 283 -3.36 -3.18 15.05
C GLU A 283 -2.37 -3.99 15.92
N PHE A 284 -1.08 -3.98 15.57
CA PHE A 284 0.00 -4.44 16.43
C PHE A 284 0.00 -3.71 17.79
N TRP A 285 -0.21 -2.39 17.76
CA TRP A 285 -0.18 -1.53 18.94
C TRP A 285 -1.37 -1.74 19.88
N THR A 286 -2.41 -2.46 19.44
CA THR A 286 -3.56 -2.89 20.25
C THR A 286 -3.48 -4.38 20.65
N GLY A 287 -2.39 -5.07 20.28
CA GLY A 287 -2.18 -6.50 20.57
C GLY A 287 -2.91 -7.45 19.60
N MET A 288 -3.50 -6.96 18.52
CA MET A 288 -4.23 -7.76 17.54
C MET A 288 -3.28 -8.35 16.48
N LEU A 289 -2.38 -9.24 16.91
CA LEU A 289 -1.23 -9.74 16.14
C LEU A 289 -1.54 -10.51 14.83
N THR A 290 -2.81 -10.71 14.50
CA THR A 290 -3.25 -11.48 13.31
C THR A 290 -4.36 -10.80 12.52
N ALA A 291 -4.70 -9.55 12.84
CA ALA A 291 -5.85 -8.86 12.28
C ALA A 291 -5.71 -8.61 10.77
N SER A 292 -4.54 -8.17 10.34
CA SER A 292 -4.27 -7.75 8.96
C SER A 292 -2.81 -8.04 8.56
N GLY A 293 -2.34 -7.43 7.47
CA GLY A 293 -0.94 -7.49 7.05
C GLY A 293 -0.03 -6.68 7.97
N ASP A 294 -0.50 -5.57 8.53
CA ASP A 294 0.25 -4.68 9.41
C ASP A 294 0.82 -5.35 10.66
N PRO A 295 0.02 -5.99 11.53
CA PRO A 295 0.54 -6.66 12.70
C PRO A 295 1.37 -7.88 12.34
N ALA A 296 1.08 -8.53 11.20
CA ALA A 296 1.88 -9.64 10.73
C ALA A 296 3.29 -9.17 10.31
N ALA A 297 3.38 -8.02 9.66
CA ALA A 297 4.64 -7.38 9.26
C ALA A 297 5.47 -6.95 10.48
N ALA A 298 4.82 -6.30 11.45
CA ALA A 298 5.47 -5.89 12.70
C ALA A 298 5.92 -7.09 13.53
N ALA A 299 5.12 -8.16 13.56
CA ALA A 299 5.47 -9.36 14.29
C ALA A 299 6.53 -10.24 13.60
N CYS A 300 6.80 -10.05 12.30
CA CYS A 300 7.83 -10.83 11.60
C CYS A 300 9.17 -10.11 11.42
N SER A 301 9.27 -8.84 11.82
CA SER A 301 10.44 -8.02 11.51
C SER A 301 10.67 -6.91 12.54
N THR A 302 11.75 -6.16 12.36
CA THR A 302 12.12 -5.02 13.21
C THR A 302 11.45 -3.69 12.82
N ILE A 303 10.36 -3.71 12.04
CA ILE A 303 9.71 -2.46 11.60
C ILE A 303 9.07 -1.69 12.77
N GLY A 304 8.65 -2.38 13.84
CA GLY A 304 8.03 -1.75 15.01
C GLY A 304 8.97 -0.79 15.73
N GLU A 305 10.28 -0.99 15.62
CA GLU A 305 11.33 -0.13 16.16
C GLU A 305 11.90 0.80 15.08
N ILE A 306 12.27 0.26 13.91
CA ILE A 306 12.99 1.02 12.88
C ILE A 306 12.11 2.09 12.22
N MET A 307 10.82 1.80 12.03
CA MET A 307 9.87 2.71 11.38
C MET A 307 9.02 3.50 12.38
N ASN A 308 9.37 3.45 13.67
CA ASN A 308 8.66 4.18 14.71
C ASN A 308 9.40 5.49 15.02
N PRO A 309 8.79 6.67 14.79
CA PRO A 309 9.44 7.96 14.99
C PRO A 309 9.77 8.27 16.47
N ASP A 310 9.08 7.64 17.43
CA ASP A 310 9.37 7.82 18.86
C ASP A 310 10.59 6.99 19.32
N ILE A 311 10.94 5.94 18.57
CA ILE A 311 12.09 5.07 18.85
C ILE A 311 13.29 5.46 17.97
N ASN A 312 13.04 5.73 16.69
CA ASN A 312 14.04 6.13 15.70
C ASN A 312 13.86 7.61 15.33
N PRO A 313 14.53 8.54 16.03
CA PRO A 313 14.40 9.97 15.75
C PRO A 313 14.99 10.39 14.38
N PHE A 314 15.77 9.52 13.75
CA PHE A 314 16.38 9.76 12.43
C PHE A 314 15.48 9.32 11.27
N LEU A 315 14.26 8.85 11.55
CA LEU A 315 13.32 8.37 10.53
C LEU A 315 13.07 9.42 9.43
N LEU A 316 12.97 10.69 9.83
CA LEU A 316 12.68 11.80 8.91
C LEU A 316 13.93 12.41 8.27
N ASP A 317 15.13 11.97 8.64
CA ASP A 317 16.37 12.50 8.07
C ASP A 317 16.60 12.05 6.61
N ASN A 318 15.84 11.05 6.17
CA ASN A 318 15.97 10.43 4.84
C ASN A 318 14.64 10.45 4.08
N ILE A 319 14.15 11.64 3.73
CA ILE A 319 13.02 11.78 2.80
C ILE A 319 13.54 11.61 1.38
N TRP A 320 13.01 10.60 0.68
CA TRP A 320 13.32 10.34 -0.72
C TRP A 320 12.10 10.61 -1.60
N VAL A 321 12.34 11.27 -2.74
CA VAL A 321 11.32 11.49 -3.77
C VAL A 321 11.60 10.53 -4.90
N ALA A 322 10.65 9.61 -5.13
CA ALA A 322 10.73 8.66 -6.22
C ALA A 322 10.81 9.40 -7.56
N SER A 323 11.94 9.25 -8.25
CA SER A 323 12.18 9.86 -9.56
C SER A 323 13.12 8.98 -10.38
N GLU A 324 12.94 8.98 -11.70
CA GLU A 324 13.84 8.36 -12.69
C GLU A 324 14.87 9.38 -13.18
#